data_AF-A0A2G5VRH3-F1
#
_entry.id   AF-A0A2G5VRH3-F1
#
_cell.length_a   1.000
_cell.length_b   1.000
_cell.length_c   1.000
_cell.angle_alpha   90.00
_cell.angle_beta   90.00
_cell.angle_gamma   90.00
#
_symmetry.space_group_name_H-M   'P 1'
#
loop_
_entity.id
_entity.type
_entity.pdbx_description
1 polymer ?
#
loop_
_entity_poly.entity_id
_entity_poly.type
_entity_poly.pdbx_seq_one_letter_code
_entity_poly.pdbx_strand_id
1 'polypeptide(L)'
;MLFSGASTAKPKKDEKKDKKSDREEKYELQEQVFIRWANHLLDTERLTDHKSLQDGSNAIFVYQAIIGQTMAVLGNPSDDWPNILQYVGDSKTNPQEVMDGQQKAVLSAWWQLVQFYWRNHAPQQLREEKLSEAIKQWCIEVMKSYEEIDVYDFTSSFRDGHAFNYLIHSYE
;
A
#
# COMPACT_ATOMS: atom_id res chain seq x y z
N MET A 1 -27.24 18.76 -45.98
CA MET A 1 -27.57 19.13 -44.59
C MET A 1 -26.58 18.43 -43.68
N LEU A 2 -25.93 19.20 -42.81
CA LEU A 2 -24.87 18.77 -41.90
C LEU A 2 -25.50 18.12 -40.65
N PHE A 3 -25.16 16.87 -40.34
CA PHE A 3 -25.39 16.30 -39.01
C PHE A 3 -24.13 16.55 -38.17
N SER A 4 -24.19 17.58 -37.31
CA SER A 4 -23.19 17.80 -36.26
C SER A 4 -23.55 16.90 -35.08
N GLY A 5 -22.65 15.97 -34.74
CA GLY A 5 -22.75 15.16 -33.54
C GLY A 5 -22.56 16.04 -32.30
N ALA A 6 -23.59 16.16 -31.48
CA ALA A 6 -23.47 16.79 -30.17
C ALA A 6 -22.62 15.90 -29.27
N SER A 7 -21.38 16.29 -29.00
CA SER A 7 -20.61 15.72 -27.89
C SER A 7 -21.27 16.21 -26.60
N THR A 8 -21.97 15.33 -25.90
CA THR A 8 -22.50 15.61 -24.56
C THR A 8 -21.33 15.61 -23.58
N ALA A 9 -20.69 16.78 -23.43
CA ALA A 9 -19.73 16.99 -22.35
C ALA A 9 -20.43 16.76 -21.01
N LYS A 10 -19.93 15.80 -20.21
CA LYS A 10 -20.44 15.56 -18.86
C LYS A 10 -20.29 16.83 -18.00
N PRO A 11 -21.25 17.15 -17.12
CA PRO A 11 -21.14 18.33 -16.27
C PRO A 11 -19.96 18.18 -15.29
N LYS A 12 -19.13 19.23 -15.15
CA LYS A 12 -17.96 19.27 -14.24
C LYS A 12 -18.25 18.85 -12.79
N LYS A 13 -19.50 18.98 -12.34
CA LYS A 13 -19.93 18.58 -10.98
C LYS A 13 -20.00 17.06 -10.84
N ASP A 14 -20.45 16.37 -11.88
CA ASP A 14 -20.59 14.92 -11.90
C ASP A 14 -19.21 14.27 -12.01
N GLU A 15 -18.32 14.79 -12.87
CA GLU A 15 -16.93 14.34 -12.96
C GLU A 15 -16.16 14.46 -11.62
N LYS A 16 -16.41 15.54 -10.85
CA LYS A 16 -15.80 15.72 -9.53
C LYS A 16 -16.35 14.73 -8.50
N LYS A 17 -17.62 14.36 -8.61
CA LYS A 17 -18.27 13.39 -7.73
C LYS A 17 -17.78 11.97 -8.03
N ASP A 18 -17.74 11.59 -9.30
CA ASP A 18 -17.23 10.28 -9.75
C ASP A 18 -15.77 10.09 -9.31
N LYS A 19 -14.92 11.09 -9.57
CA LYS A 19 -13.50 11.07 -9.14
C LYS A 19 -13.32 11.00 -7.63
N LYS A 20 -14.27 11.50 -6.84
CA LYS A 20 -14.24 11.39 -5.38
C LYS A 20 -14.62 9.96 -4.96
N SER A 21 -15.66 9.40 -5.55
CA SER A 21 -16.09 8.01 -5.32
C SER A 21 -14.96 7.01 -5.63
N ASP A 22 -14.32 7.14 -6.80
CA ASP A 22 -13.21 6.26 -7.21
C ASP A 22 -12.02 6.33 -6.26
N ARG A 23 -11.82 7.48 -5.60
CA ARG A 23 -10.74 7.65 -4.62
C ARG A 23 -11.08 6.96 -3.31
N GLU A 24 -12.31 7.11 -2.84
CA GLU A 24 -12.78 6.49 -1.61
C GLU A 24 -12.71 4.96 -1.75
N GLU A 25 -13.15 4.39 -2.87
CA GLU A 25 -13.03 2.96 -3.15
C GLU A 25 -11.57 2.47 -3.14
N LYS A 26 -10.65 3.23 -3.75
CA LYS A 26 -9.22 2.90 -3.72
C LYS A 26 -8.63 2.93 -2.31
N TYR A 27 -9.08 3.86 -1.47
CA TYR A 27 -8.62 3.94 -0.09
C TYR A 27 -9.19 2.80 0.77
N GLU A 28 -10.44 2.42 0.56
CA GLU A 28 -11.04 1.25 1.21
C GLU A 28 -10.31 -0.05 0.83
N LEU A 29 -9.97 -0.22 -0.45
CA LEU A 29 -9.17 -1.37 -0.91
C LEU A 29 -7.78 -1.39 -0.26
N GLN A 30 -7.08 -0.25 -0.22
CA GLN A 30 -5.77 -0.14 0.43
C GLN A 30 -5.84 -0.45 1.93
N GLU A 31 -6.86 0.05 2.62
CA GLU A 31 -7.11 -0.24 4.03
C GLU A 31 -7.22 -1.75 4.28
N GLN A 32 -8.06 -2.44 3.50
CA GLN A 32 -8.23 -3.88 3.65
C GLN A 32 -6.94 -4.66 3.36
N VAL A 33 -6.14 -4.20 2.38
CA VAL A 33 -4.83 -4.82 2.10
C VAL A 33 -3.89 -4.66 3.28
N PHE A 34 -3.79 -3.46 3.87
CA PHE A 34 -2.95 -3.22 5.04
C PHE A 34 -3.41 -3.99 6.27
N ILE A 35 -4.72 -4.09 6.51
CA ILE A 35 -5.29 -4.91 7.58
C ILE A 35 -4.86 -6.38 7.42
N ARG A 36 -5.08 -6.96 6.23
CA ARG A 36 -4.71 -8.37 5.97
C ARG A 36 -3.21 -8.60 6.11
N TRP A 37 -2.40 -7.68 5.58
CA TRP A 37 -0.94 -7.75 5.69
C TRP A 37 -0.46 -7.65 7.15
N ALA A 38 -0.98 -6.71 7.93
CA ALA A 38 -0.63 -6.53 9.33
C ALA A 38 -1.00 -7.75 10.18
N ASN A 39 -2.22 -8.26 9.99
CA ASN A 39 -2.72 -9.45 10.67
C ASN A 39 -1.86 -10.68 10.34
N HIS A 40 -1.48 -10.86 9.07
CA HIS A 40 -0.59 -11.94 8.65
C HIS A 40 0.80 -11.83 9.32
N LEU A 41 1.39 -10.63 9.33
CA LEU A 41 2.71 -10.42 9.93
C LEU A 41 2.73 -10.65 11.45
N LEU A 42 1.61 -10.36 12.11
CA LEU A 42 1.45 -10.48 13.56
C LEU A 42 0.85 -11.80 14.02
N ASP A 43 0.49 -12.69 13.09
CA ASP A 43 -0.27 -13.92 13.35
C ASP A 43 -1.51 -13.68 14.23
N THR A 44 -2.37 -12.75 13.80
CA THR A 44 -3.54 -12.30 14.57
C THR A 44 -4.72 -11.92 13.67
N GLU A 45 -5.90 -11.70 14.26
CA GLU A 45 -7.10 -11.18 13.56
C GLU A 45 -7.63 -9.89 14.20
N ARG A 46 -6.83 -9.24 15.06
CA ARG A 46 -7.30 -8.09 15.85
C ARG A 46 -7.51 -6.80 15.05
N LEU A 47 -6.83 -6.65 13.90
CA LEU A 47 -7.03 -5.48 13.04
C LEU A 47 -8.23 -5.76 12.14
N THR A 48 -9.24 -4.91 12.21
CA THR A 48 -10.53 -5.15 11.56
C THR A 48 -11.04 -3.96 10.75
N ASP A 49 -10.55 -2.75 11.04
CA ASP A 49 -11.06 -1.51 10.46
C ASP A 49 -10.03 -0.37 10.47
N HIS A 50 -10.43 0.77 9.94
CA HIS A 50 -9.68 2.02 9.97
C HIS A 50 -9.13 2.39 11.35
N LYS A 51 -9.91 2.18 12.42
CA LYS A 51 -9.48 2.55 13.78
C LYS A 51 -8.36 1.66 14.28
N SER A 52 -8.38 0.38 13.91
CA SER A 52 -7.27 -0.52 14.21
C SER A 52 -5.99 -0.10 13.48
N LEU A 53 -6.08 0.47 12.27
CA LEU A 53 -4.95 1.08 11.58
C LEU A 53 -4.55 2.43 12.19
N GLN A 54 -5.47 3.19 12.78
CA GLN A 54 -5.20 4.46 13.47
C GLN A 54 -4.50 4.26 14.82
N ASP A 55 -4.72 3.11 15.48
CA ASP A 55 -4.12 2.79 16.76
C ASP A 55 -2.60 2.60 16.65
N GLY A 56 -1.85 3.55 17.22
CA GLY A 56 -0.39 3.58 17.17
C GLY A 56 0.26 2.35 17.82
N SER A 57 -0.41 1.71 18.78
CA SER A 57 0.10 0.48 19.39
C SER A 57 0.17 -0.66 18.36
N ASN A 58 -0.79 -0.75 17.44
CA ASN A 58 -0.75 -1.73 16.35
C ASN A 58 0.42 -1.48 15.40
N ALA A 59 0.72 -0.21 15.10
CA ALA A 59 1.88 0.17 14.30
C ALA A 59 3.21 -0.19 14.99
N ILE A 60 3.31 -0.02 16.31
CA ILE A 60 4.46 -0.47 17.11
C ILE A 60 4.65 -1.98 17.02
N PHE A 61 3.58 -2.76 17.19
CA PHE A 61 3.68 -4.21 17.09
C PHE A 61 4.13 -4.67 15.70
N VAL A 62 3.61 -4.04 14.64
CA VAL A 62 4.07 -4.31 13.27
C VAL A 62 5.55 -3.96 13.10
N TYR A 63 5.98 -2.79 13.57
CA TYR A 63 7.39 -2.41 13.53
C TYR A 63 8.29 -3.42 14.25
N GLN A 64 7.91 -3.85 15.46
CA GLN A 64 8.62 -4.86 16.25
C GLN A 64 8.71 -6.20 15.51
N ALA A 65 7.62 -6.63 14.86
CA ALA A 65 7.61 -7.84 14.04
C ALA A 65 8.55 -7.73 12.84
N ILE A 66 8.64 -6.55 12.20
CA ILE A 66 9.58 -6.31 11.09
C ILE A 66 11.02 -6.47 11.56
N ILE A 67 11.40 -5.89 12.70
CA ILE A 67 12.79 -5.94 13.20
C ILE A 67 13.12 -7.23 13.98
N GLY A 68 12.11 -8.03 14.33
CA GLY A 68 12.27 -9.25 15.13
C GLY A 68 12.71 -8.99 16.58
N GLN A 69 12.44 -7.80 17.13
CA GLN A 69 12.86 -7.39 18.47
C GLN A 69 11.71 -6.69 19.21
N THR A 70 11.54 -7.04 20.48
CA THR A 70 10.58 -6.37 21.36
C THR A 70 11.16 -5.04 21.84
N MET A 71 10.45 -3.95 21.61
CA MET A 71 10.77 -2.66 22.20
C MET A 71 9.92 -2.42 23.44
N ALA A 72 10.44 -1.65 24.41
CA ALA A 72 9.59 -1.10 25.45
C ALA A 72 8.48 -0.26 24.80
N VAL A 73 7.22 -0.53 25.14
CA VAL A 73 6.09 0.28 24.69
C VAL A 73 6.36 1.71 25.17
N LEU A 74 6.41 2.65 24.23
CA LEU A 74 6.58 4.07 24.51
C LEU A 74 5.34 4.45 25.35
N GLY A 75 5.54 4.75 26.64
CA GLY A 75 4.49 4.70 27.66
C GLY A 75 3.31 5.68 27.51
N ASN A 76 3.19 6.37 26.37
CA ASN A 76 2.16 7.33 26.05
C ASN A 76 1.70 7.15 24.58
N PRO A 77 0.43 6.77 24.34
CA PRO A 77 -0.10 6.56 22.97
C PRO A 77 0.04 7.75 22.03
N SER A 78 0.10 8.98 22.55
CA SER A 78 0.32 10.18 21.72
C SER A 78 1.71 10.23 21.10
N ASP A 79 2.66 9.45 21.61
CA ASP A 79 4.02 9.36 21.10
C ASP A 79 4.21 8.21 20.11
N ASP A 80 3.23 7.31 19.95
CA ASP A 80 3.35 6.10 19.12
C ASP A 80 3.62 6.45 17.64
N TRP A 81 2.74 7.22 17.00
CA TRP A 81 2.91 7.61 15.59
C TRP A 81 4.13 8.48 15.32
N PRO A 82 4.40 9.54 16.13
CA PRO A 82 5.64 10.30 15.98
C PRO A 82 6.89 9.42 16.00
N ASN A 83 6.98 8.48 16.96
CA ASN A 83 8.13 7.60 17.07
C ASN A 83 8.21 6.60 15.91
N ILE A 84 7.09 5.98 15.52
CA ILE A 84 7.07 5.03 14.42
C ILE A 84 7.48 5.69 13.11
N LEU A 85 6.93 6.87 12.80
CA LEU A 85 7.30 7.63 11.60
C LEU A 85 8.80 7.99 11.62
N GLN A 86 9.34 8.37 12.78
CA GLN A 86 10.78 8.58 12.93
C GLN A 86 11.59 7.30 12.68
N TYR A 87 11.20 6.17 13.26
CA TYR A 87 11.93 4.90 13.14
C TYR A 87 11.93 4.34 11.72
N VAL A 88 10.83 4.51 10.97
CA VAL A 88 10.76 4.10 9.55
C VAL A 88 11.38 5.13 8.59
N GLY A 89 11.82 6.28 9.12
CA GLY A 89 12.45 7.35 8.36
C GLY A 89 11.48 8.19 7.53
N ASP A 90 10.22 8.30 7.94
CA ASP A 90 9.23 9.15 7.29
C ASP A 90 9.14 10.53 7.94
N SER A 91 9.47 11.56 7.17
CA SER A 91 9.36 12.97 7.54
C SER A 91 8.21 13.71 6.87
N LYS A 92 7.43 13.02 6.03
CA LYS A 92 6.38 13.64 5.20
C LYS A 92 4.98 13.45 5.78
N THR A 93 4.70 12.31 6.39
CA THR A 93 3.40 12.08 7.02
C THR A 93 3.31 12.86 8.32
N ASN A 94 2.22 13.60 8.51
CA ASN A 94 1.97 14.35 9.73
C ASN A 94 1.40 13.41 10.80
N PRO A 95 2.10 13.17 11.93
CA PRO A 95 1.62 12.26 12.97
C PRO A 95 0.27 12.68 13.55
N GLN A 96 -0.01 13.98 13.66
CA GLN A 96 -1.28 14.46 14.19
C GLN A 96 -2.45 14.09 13.26
N GLU A 97 -2.27 14.18 11.94
CA GLU A 97 -3.30 13.79 10.99
C GLU A 97 -3.58 12.28 11.05
N VAL A 98 -2.57 11.47 11.34
CA VAL A 98 -2.74 10.03 11.58
C VAL A 98 -3.53 9.79 12.86
N MET A 99 -3.13 10.44 13.96
CA MET A 99 -3.82 10.34 15.26
C MET A 99 -5.26 10.86 15.19
N ASP A 100 -5.55 11.83 14.32
CA ASP A 100 -6.91 12.34 14.07
C ASP A 100 -7.74 11.42 13.16
N GLY A 101 -7.15 10.34 12.63
CA GLY A 101 -7.84 9.36 11.79
C GLY A 101 -8.08 9.86 10.36
N GLN A 102 -7.24 10.78 9.86
CA GLN A 102 -7.37 11.21 8.47
C GLN A 102 -6.95 10.08 7.53
N GLN A 103 -7.90 9.58 6.75
CA GLN A 103 -7.74 8.35 5.96
C GLN A 103 -6.45 8.33 5.12
N LYS A 104 -6.16 9.43 4.40
CA LYS A 104 -4.95 9.54 3.58
C LYS A 104 -3.67 9.47 4.43
N ALA A 105 -3.64 10.10 5.60
CA ALA A 105 -2.47 10.12 6.46
C ALA A 105 -2.22 8.72 7.05
N VAL A 106 -3.27 8.05 7.55
CA VAL A 106 -3.21 6.67 8.03
C VAL A 106 -2.68 5.73 6.94
N LEU A 107 -3.26 5.76 5.73
CA LEU A 107 -2.79 4.93 4.61
C LEU A 107 -1.34 5.26 4.20
N SER A 108 -0.94 6.53 4.26
CA SER A 108 0.44 6.95 3.98
C SER A 108 1.41 6.39 5.02
N ALA A 109 1.06 6.43 6.31
CA ALA A 109 1.89 5.89 7.38
C ALA A 109 2.07 4.37 7.27
N TRP A 110 0.99 3.63 7.00
CA TRP A 110 1.04 2.18 6.78
C TRP A 110 1.84 1.79 5.53
N TRP A 111 1.77 2.59 4.47
CA TRP A 111 2.64 2.42 3.32
C TRP A 111 4.13 2.58 3.67
N GLN A 112 4.49 3.43 4.63
CA GLN A 112 5.88 3.52 5.10
C GLN A 112 6.31 2.27 5.87
N LEU A 113 5.41 1.65 6.65
CA LEU A 113 5.69 0.36 7.29
C LEU A 113 5.95 -0.75 6.26
N VAL A 114 5.19 -0.79 5.15
CA VAL A 114 5.44 -1.73 4.04
C VAL A 114 6.80 -1.48 3.39
N GLN A 115 7.15 -0.22 3.12
CA GLN A 115 8.48 0.13 2.61
C GLN A 115 9.60 -0.22 3.61
N PHE A 116 9.35 -0.04 4.90
CA PHE A 116 10.29 -0.42 5.94
C PHE A 116 10.48 -1.93 6.01
N TYR A 117 9.40 -2.72 5.89
CA TYR A 117 9.49 -4.17 5.75
C TYR A 117 10.38 -4.56 4.57
N TRP A 118 10.18 -3.96 3.39
CA TRP A 118 11.02 -4.21 2.21
C TRP A 118 12.50 -3.94 2.48
N ARG A 119 12.86 -2.79 3.06
CA ARG A 119 14.26 -2.46 3.36
C ARG A 119 14.92 -3.42 4.33
N ASN A 120 14.15 -4.09 5.20
CA ASN A 120 14.69 -5.05 6.17
C ASN A 120 14.75 -6.49 5.62
N HIS A 121 13.78 -6.89 4.79
CA HIS A 121 13.60 -8.29 4.39
C HIS A 121 13.87 -8.60 2.91
N ALA A 122 14.01 -7.59 2.05
CA ALA A 122 14.33 -7.83 0.64
C ALA A 122 15.72 -8.46 0.48
N PRO A 123 15.96 -9.21 -0.62
CA PRO A 123 17.30 -9.70 -0.96
C PRO A 123 18.32 -8.57 -0.91
N GLN A 124 19.53 -8.85 -0.40
CA GLN A 124 20.52 -7.81 -0.10
C GLN A 124 20.80 -6.86 -1.27
N GLN A 125 20.76 -7.38 -2.50
CA GLN A 125 21.01 -6.65 -3.74
C GLN A 125 19.89 -5.66 -4.09
N LEU A 126 18.66 -5.90 -3.63
CA LEU A 126 17.46 -5.11 -3.95
C LEU A 126 17.05 -4.14 -2.84
N ARG A 127 17.69 -4.19 -1.66
CA ARG A 127 17.32 -3.35 -0.50
C ARG A 127 17.46 -1.85 -0.74
N GLU A 128 18.39 -1.46 -1.62
CA GLU A 128 18.63 -0.05 -1.97
C GLU A 128 17.69 0.44 -3.07
N GLU A 129 17.04 -0.47 -3.80
CA GLU A 129 16.07 -0.12 -4.83
C GLU A 129 14.71 0.23 -4.22
N LYS A 130 13.95 1.09 -4.90
CA LYS A 130 12.56 1.32 -4.53
C LYS A 130 11.78 0.03 -4.73
N LEU A 131 11.02 -0.37 -3.70
CA LEU A 131 10.13 -1.53 -3.72
C LEU A 131 9.38 -1.69 -5.04
N SER A 132 8.73 -0.63 -5.54
CA SER A 132 7.95 -0.69 -6.77
C SER A 132 8.81 -0.92 -8.04
N GLU A 133 10.03 -0.38 -8.07
CA GLU A 133 10.94 -0.55 -9.22
C GLU A 133 11.51 -1.96 -9.21
N ALA A 134 12.00 -2.43 -8.05
CA ALA A 134 12.55 -3.77 -7.88
C ALA A 134 11.54 -4.88 -8.20
N ILE A 135 10.32 -4.80 -7.64
CA ILE A 135 9.28 -5.80 -7.92
C ILE A 135 8.84 -5.75 -9.38
N LYS A 136 8.78 -4.56 -10.00
CA LYS A 136 8.39 -4.45 -11.41
C LYS A 136 9.44 -5.10 -12.31
N GLN A 137 10.71 -4.83 -12.04
CA GLN A 137 11.82 -5.42 -12.77
C GLN A 137 11.83 -6.94 -12.63
N TRP A 138 11.62 -7.45 -11.42
CA TRP A 138 11.46 -8.88 -11.18
C TRP A 138 10.29 -9.49 -11.99
N CYS A 139 9.12 -8.86 -12.02
CA CYS A 139 8.00 -9.33 -12.83
C CYS A 139 8.35 -9.39 -14.33
N ILE A 140 9.02 -8.36 -14.85
CA ILE A 140 9.45 -8.31 -16.26
C ILE A 140 10.44 -9.44 -16.56
N GLU A 141 11.39 -9.69 -15.68
CA GLU A 141 12.40 -10.73 -15.86
C GLU A 141 11.80 -12.13 -15.81
N VAL A 142 10.93 -12.39 -14.84
CA VAL A 142 10.23 -13.67 -14.69
C VAL A 142 9.34 -13.97 -15.89
N MET A 143 8.69 -12.94 -16.44
CA MET A 143 7.74 -13.12 -17.55
C MET A 143 8.35 -13.02 -18.95
N LYS A 144 9.65 -12.74 -19.06
CA LYS A 144 10.34 -12.51 -20.34
C LYS A 144 10.12 -13.62 -21.39
N SER A 145 9.90 -14.86 -20.97
CA SER A 145 9.73 -16.02 -21.87
C SER A 145 8.30 -16.20 -22.40
N TYR A 146 7.32 -15.45 -21.90
CA TYR A 146 5.93 -15.54 -22.31
C TYR A 146 5.63 -14.41 -23.30
N GLU A 147 5.35 -14.77 -24.57
CA GLU A 147 5.09 -13.77 -25.63
C GLU A 147 3.72 -13.11 -25.47
N GLU A 148 2.81 -13.74 -24.71
CA GLU A 148 1.43 -13.33 -24.52
C GLU A 148 1.25 -12.26 -23.44
N ILE A 149 2.31 -11.89 -22.71
CA ILE A 149 2.20 -10.97 -21.58
C ILE A 149 3.37 -10.01 -21.42
N ASP A 150 3.02 -8.74 -21.20
CA ASP A 150 3.95 -7.66 -20.88
C ASP A 150 3.53 -6.95 -19.58
N VAL A 151 4.43 -6.90 -18.60
CA VAL A 151 4.22 -6.18 -17.34
C VAL A 151 4.82 -4.78 -17.41
N TYR A 152 3.98 -3.75 -17.36
CA TYR A 152 4.40 -2.35 -17.40
C TYR A 152 3.90 -1.52 -16.21
N ASP A 153 2.84 -1.95 -15.51
CA ASP A 153 2.38 -1.34 -14.26
C ASP A 153 1.73 -2.37 -13.31
N PHE A 154 1.43 -1.96 -12.06
CA PHE A 154 0.76 -2.80 -11.05
C PHE A 154 -0.77 -2.61 -11.02
N THR A 155 -1.35 -2.16 -12.12
CA THR A 155 -2.77 -1.88 -12.24
C THR A 155 -3.36 -2.61 -13.44
N SER A 156 -3.19 -2.05 -14.64
CA SER A 156 -3.73 -2.57 -15.89
C SER A 156 -3.11 -3.92 -16.26
N SER A 157 -1.79 -4.11 -16.07
CA SER A 157 -1.10 -5.37 -16.41
C SER A 157 -1.58 -6.57 -15.56
N PHE A 158 -2.18 -6.33 -14.39
CA PHE A 158 -2.66 -7.39 -13.48
C PHE A 158 -4.19 -7.50 -13.44
N ARG A 159 -4.91 -6.66 -14.20
CA ARG A 159 -6.37 -6.51 -14.09
C ARG A 159 -7.15 -7.73 -14.56
N ASP A 160 -6.67 -8.41 -15.59
CA ASP A 160 -7.32 -9.60 -16.17
C ASP A 160 -6.91 -10.90 -15.46
N GLY A 161 -5.95 -10.83 -14.53
CA GLY A 161 -5.44 -11.96 -13.77
C GLY A 161 -4.42 -12.84 -14.49
N HIS A 162 -4.14 -12.63 -15.78
CA HIS A 162 -3.19 -13.46 -16.52
C HIS A 162 -1.76 -13.32 -15.97
N ALA A 163 -1.36 -12.11 -15.60
CA ALA A 163 -0.05 -11.86 -14.96
C ALA A 163 0.18 -12.73 -13.71
N PHE A 164 -0.83 -12.89 -12.86
CA PHE A 164 -0.70 -13.74 -11.69
C PHE A 164 -0.51 -15.21 -12.05
N ASN A 165 -1.23 -15.70 -13.07
CA ASN A 165 -1.10 -17.10 -13.52
C ASN A 165 0.30 -17.37 -14.07
N TYR A 166 0.84 -16.48 -14.91
CA TYR A 166 2.20 -16.64 -15.45
C TYR A 166 3.28 -16.52 -14.37
N LEU A 167 3.10 -15.64 -13.38
CA LEU A 167 4.00 -15.60 -12.21
C LEU A 167 4.04 -16.97 -11.53
N ILE A 168 2.90 -17.58 -11.23
CA ILE A 168 2.85 -18.87 -10.54
C ILE A 168 3.49 -19.96 -11.40
N HIS A 169 3.10 -20.06 -12.67
CA HIS A 169 3.62 -21.06 -13.61
C HIS A 169 5.14 -20.98 -13.80
N SER A 170 5.75 -19.80 -13.66
CA SER A 170 7.21 -19.65 -13.77
C SER A 170 8.02 -20.34 -12.66
N TYR A 171 7.37 -20.75 -11.56
CA TYR A 171 7.99 -21.45 -10.44
C TYR A 171 7.54 -22.92 -10.31
N GLU A 172 6.69 -23.40 -11.22
CA GLU A 172 6.38 -24.83 -11.37
C GLU A 172 7.49 -25.55 -12.14
#